data_AF-A0A7C5JM89-F1
#
_entry.id   AF-A0A7C5JM89-F1
#
_cell.length_a   1.000
_cell.length_b   1.000
_cell.length_c   1.000
_cell.angle_alpha   90.00
_cell.angle_beta   90.00
_cell.angle_gamma   90.00
#
_symmetry.space_group_name_H-M   'P 1'
#
loop_
_entity.id
_entity.type
_entity.pdbx_description
1 polymer ?
#
loop_
_entity_poly.entity_id
_entity_poly.type
_entity_poly.pdbx_seq_one_letter_code
_entity_poly.pdbx_strand_id
1 'polypeptide(L)'
;MRGDITTELKKVKKRDGRIVDFDRTKIENAIWKAAQTLGGKDRKLAEELSYKVVELLKKEIPDGEIPTVEQVQDAVEKVLIEEGHARTAKCYILYRQKRAEIRKAKSLLGIEDDLKLSLNAITVLHRRYLRRDEEGKVIETPKQMFERVAKAVASAEKRFNTSPEEQKELEQEFFRMMSTFEFLPNSPTLMNAGTGTKLSLSACFVLPVEDSIEGIFEAVKNMAIIHQSGGGTGFDFSRLRPAGDIVRKASGVASGPISFMKVFNTATEIIKQGGKRRGANMGILRVDHPDILDFIVCKETEGSMNNFNLSVALTDKFMDAVEKNKEFDLINPRTGKPVKRVMARAIWNLIITMAWKNGEPGVLFIDTINRANPTPDLGVIEATNPCGEQPLLPYESCNLGSINLNKMVSDGKIDWEK
;
A
#
# COMPACT_ATOMS: atom_id res chain seq x y z
N MET A 1 18.93 7.81 54.17
CA MET A 1 17.59 7.88 54.78
C MET A 1 16.57 8.00 53.67
N ARG A 2 15.87 6.91 53.34
CA ARG A 2 14.73 6.91 52.41
C ARG A 2 13.49 7.19 53.26
N GLY A 3 13.14 8.47 53.40
CA GLY A 3 11.92 8.87 54.10
C GLY A 3 10.70 8.56 53.23
N ASP A 4 9.62 8.13 53.87
CA ASP A 4 8.29 7.95 53.31
C ASP A 4 7.88 9.09 52.36
N ILE A 5 7.68 8.78 51.08
CA ILE A 5 7.00 9.66 50.11
C ILE A 5 5.66 9.02 49.74
N THR A 6 4.84 8.70 50.73
CA THR A 6 3.47 8.23 50.51
C THR A 6 2.48 9.37 50.56
N THR A 7 2.55 10.24 49.55
CA THR A 7 1.43 11.01 48.99
C THR A 7 1.80 11.34 47.56
N GLU A 8 1.73 10.33 46.70
CA GLU A 8 1.96 10.47 45.25
C GLU A 8 0.88 11.36 44.63
N LEU A 9 1.26 12.23 43.70
CA LEU A 9 0.31 12.82 42.75
C LEU A 9 -0.46 11.67 42.11
N LYS A 10 -1.79 11.59 42.34
CA LYS A 10 -2.58 10.43 41.90
C LYS A 10 -3.15 10.59 40.50
N LYS A 11 -3.43 11.82 40.09
CA LYS A 11 -4.18 12.11 38.86
C LYS A 11 -3.51 13.22 38.04
N VAL A 12 -3.79 13.24 36.75
CA VAL A 12 -3.42 14.32 35.82
C VAL A 12 -4.58 14.60 34.87
N LYS A 13 -4.85 15.90 34.63
CA LYS A 13 -5.89 16.36 33.70
C LYS A 13 -5.31 16.47 32.29
N LYS A 14 -5.85 15.68 31.36
CA LYS A 14 -5.52 15.70 29.93
C LYS A 14 -6.09 16.94 29.25
N ARG A 15 -5.58 17.24 28.06
CA ARG A 15 -5.98 18.40 27.24
C ARG A 15 -7.42 18.34 26.74
N ASP A 16 -7.99 17.14 26.65
CA ASP A 16 -9.40 16.89 26.31
C ASP A 16 -10.32 16.94 27.55
N GLY A 17 -9.79 17.29 28.72
CA GLY A 17 -10.52 17.37 29.98
C GLY A 17 -10.57 16.06 30.76
N ARG A 18 -10.16 14.91 30.18
CA ARG A 18 -10.17 13.62 30.89
C ARG A 18 -9.18 13.60 32.05
N ILE A 19 -9.59 13.02 33.17
CA ILE A 19 -8.73 12.79 34.34
C ILE A 19 -8.24 11.36 34.29
N VAL A 20 -6.92 11.16 34.32
CA VAL A 20 -6.30 9.82 34.31
C VAL A 20 -5.30 9.68 35.45
N ASP A 21 -4.87 8.46 35.73
CA ASP A 21 -3.81 8.21 36.71
C ASP A 21 -2.51 8.88 36.30
N PHE A 22 -1.87 9.49 37.29
CA PHE A 22 -0.54 10.06 37.14
C PHE A 22 0.48 8.93 37.02
N ASP A 23 1.43 9.09 36.10
CA ASP A 23 2.44 8.06 35.82
C ASP A 23 3.77 8.76 35.55
N ARG A 24 4.66 8.70 36.56
CA ARG A 24 6.00 9.30 36.52
C ARG A 24 6.85 8.75 35.38
N THR A 25 6.70 7.47 35.02
CA THR A 25 7.52 6.83 33.98
C THR A 25 7.33 7.51 32.62
N LYS A 26 6.19 8.17 32.39
CA LYS A 26 5.97 9.00 31.18
C LYS A 26 6.86 10.24 31.15
N ILE A 27 7.15 10.84 32.30
CA ILE A 27 8.06 11.98 32.45
C ILE A 27 9.49 11.54 32.21
N GLU A 28 9.93 10.48 32.91
CA GLU A 28 11.24 9.85 32.72
C GLU A 28 11.50 9.54 31.23
N ASN A 29 10.57 8.83 30.58
CA ASN A 29 10.70 8.46 29.18
C ASN A 29 10.78 9.67 28.24
N ALA A 30 10.11 10.77 28.57
CA ALA A 30 10.16 11.99 27.77
C ALA A 30 11.50 12.72 27.93
N ILE A 31 12.03 12.80 29.16
CA ILE A 31 13.37 13.34 29.45
C ILE A 31 14.43 12.47 28.79
N TRP A 32 14.34 11.14 28.93
CA TRP A 32 15.27 10.18 28.34
C TRP A 32 15.33 10.30 26.83
N LYS A 33 14.18 10.39 26.14
CA LYS A 33 14.13 10.60 24.69
C LYS A 33 14.79 11.91 24.27
N ALA A 34 14.59 12.99 25.01
CA ALA A 34 15.25 14.26 24.73
C ALA A 34 16.77 14.15 24.92
N ALA A 35 17.24 13.52 25.99
CA ALA A 35 18.66 13.28 26.24
C ALA A 35 19.30 12.40 25.15
N GLN A 36 18.61 11.35 24.71
CA GLN A 36 19.11 10.43 23.68
C GLN A 36 19.34 11.13 22.34
N THR A 37 18.51 12.13 21.98
CA THR A 37 18.74 12.93 20.75
C THR A 37 20.05 13.72 20.76
N LEU A 38 20.62 13.96 21.95
CA LEU A 38 21.90 14.62 22.15
C LEU A 38 23.05 13.62 22.39
N GLY A 39 22.81 12.31 22.21
CA GLY A 39 23.80 11.27 22.49
C GLY A 39 23.90 10.87 23.97
N GLY A 40 22.95 11.28 24.81
CA GLY A 40 22.89 10.89 26.22
C GLY A 40 22.73 9.38 26.39
N LYS A 41 23.50 8.80 27.33
CA LYS A 41 23.50 7.35 27.62
C LYS A 41 23.01 7.00 29.02
N ASP A 42 22.88 7.99 29.90
CA ASP A 42 22.51 7.78 31.29
C ASP A 42 20.99 7.89 31.50
N ARG A 43 20.32 6.74 31.54
CA ARG A 43 18.88 6.68 31.82
C ARG A 43 18.56 6.95 33.30
N LYS A 44 19.49 6.67 34.22
CA LYS A 44 19.27 6.91 35.66
C LYS A 44 19.13 8.40 35.94
N LEU A 45 19.91 9.23 35.27
CA LEU A 45 19.75 10.68 35.36
C LEU A 45 18.35 11.15 34.94
N ALA A 46 17.77 10.58 33.88
CA ALA A 46 16.39 10.89 33.48
C ALA A 46 15.37 10.46 34.55
N GLU A 47 15.63 9.35 35.24
CA GLU A 47 14.84 8.89 36.36
C GLU A 47 14.90 9.86 37.55
N GLU A 48 16.10 10.26 37.97
CA GLU A 48 16.34 11.22 39.05
C GLU A 48 15.66 12.58 38.76
N LEU A 49 15.83 13.11 37.55
CA LEU A 49 15.20 14.35 37.13
C LEU A 49 13.66 14.24 37.15
N SER A 50 13.11 13.08 36.80
CA SER A 50 11.65 12.89 36.87
C SER A 50 11.10 12.92 38.30
N TYR A 51 11.89 12.51 39.31
CA TYR A 51 11.51 12.69 40.72
C TYR A 51 11.48 14.16 41.11
N LYS A 52 12.50 14.92 40.73
CA LYS A 52 12.55 16.37 40.97
C LYS A 52 11.38 17.12 40.32
N VAL A 53 10.94 16.68 39.14
CA VAL A 53 9.73 17.23 38.49
C VAL A 53 8.48 16.98 39.33
N VAL A 54 8.34 15.77 39.91
CA VAL A 54 7.22 15.45 40.80
C VAL A 54 7.27 16.32 42.07
N GLU A 55 8.46 16.53 42.65
CA GLU A 55 8.63 17.41 43.82
C GLU A 55 8.27 18.86 43.51
N LEU A 56 8.71 19.37 42.36
CA LEU A 56 8.36 20.72 41.91
C LEU A 56 6.85 20.87 41.71
N LEU A 57 6.20 19.89 41.06
CA LEU A 57 4.75 19.91 40.86
C LEU A 57 3.99 19.91 42.17
N LYS A 58 4.43 19.17 43.19
CA LYS A 58 3.82 19.19 44.53
C LYS A 58 3.94 20.55 45.21
N LYS A 59 5.01 21.29 44.93
CA LYS A 59 5.24 22.61 45.52
C LYS A 59 4.43 23.70 44.81
N GLU A 60 4.23 23.59 43.50
CA GLU A 60 3.58 24.61 42.68
C GLU A 60 2.07 24.42 42.52
N ILE A 61 1.57 23.19 42.69
CA ILE A 61 0.13 22.88 42.56
C ILE A 61 -0.50 22.86 43.96
N PRO A 62 -1.55 23.66 44.20
CA PRO A 62 -2.25 23.67 45.49
C PRO A 62 -2.78 22.29 45.90
N ASP A 63 -2.82 22.04 47.21
CA ASP A 63 -3.38 20.80 47.76
C ASP A 63 -4.82 20.59 47.29
N GLY A 64 -5.08 19.43 46.68
CA GLY A 64 -6.39 19.05 46.14
C GLY A 64 -6.60 19.38 44.66
N GLU A 65 -5.72 20.17 44.03
CA GLU A 65 -5.78 20.41 42.58
C GLU A 65 -5.09 19.29 41.77
N ILE A 66 -5.65 19.01 40.60
CA ILE A 66 -5.12 18.02 39.67
C ILE A 66 -4.27 18.75 38.62
N PRO A 67 -2.96 18.47 38.52
CA PRO A 67 -2.12 19.14 37.53
C PRO A 67 -2.60 18.85 36.11
N THR A 68 -2.52 19.86 35.26
CA THR A 68 -2.73 19.72 33.82
C THR A 68 -1.46 19.19 33.14
N VAL A 69 -1.62 18.61 31.94
CA VAL A 69 -0.47 18.17 31.14
C VAL A 69 0.48 19.34 30.81
N GLU A 70 -0.01 20.57 30.66
CA GLU A 70 0.87 21.72 30.40
C GLU A 70 1.72 22.06 31.63
N GLN A 71 1.13 22.09 32.83
CA GLN A 71 1.87 22.30 34.08
C GLN A 71 2.96 21.24 34.29
N VAL A 72 2.66 19.97 33.98
CA VAL A 72 3.69 18.91 34.02
C VAL A 72 4.83 19.18 33.04
N GLN A 73 4.52 19.67 31.83
CA GLN A 73 5.55 20.00 30.84
C GLN A 73 6.39 21.20 31.25
N ASP A 74 5.77 22.24 31.78
CA ASP A 74 6.46 23.44 32.25
C ASP A 74 7.39 23.10 33.43
N ALA A 75 6.96 22.22 34.34
CA ALA A 75 7.80 21.71 35.43
C ALA A 75 9.01 20.91 34.92
N VAL A 76 8.85 20.09 33.87
CA VAL A 76 9.99 19.39 33.23
C VAL A 76 11.00 20.37 32.67
N GLU A 77 10.54 21.41 31.98
CA GLU A 77 11.41 22.43 31.40
C GLU A 77 12.19 23.18 32.48
N LYS A 78 11.50 23.58 33.56
CA LYS A 78 12.12 24.28 34.70
C LYS A 78 13.18 23.43 35.39
N VAL A 79 12.87 22.17 35.74
CA VAL A 79 13.84 21.25 36.37
C VAL A 79 15.05 21.01 35.46
N LEU A 80 14.84 20.80 34.15
CA LEU A 80 15.97 20.58 33.23
C LEU A 80 16.90 21.80 33.15
N ILE A 81 16.36 23.02 33.29
CA ILE A 81 17.17 24.25 33.27
C ILE A 81 17.90 24.44 34.61
N GLU A 82 17.18 24.31 35.73
CA GLU A 82 17.72 24.48 37.09
C GLU A 82 18.83 23.47 37.41
N GLU A 83 18.72 22.25 36.89
CA GLU A 83 19.71 21.17 37.05
C GLU A 83 20.86 21.25 36.03
N GLY A 84 20.95 22.33 35.25
CA GLY A 84 22.06 22.56 34.32
C GLY A 84 21.99 21.79 33.00
N HIS A 85 20.84 21.17 32.67
CA HIS A 85 20.61 20.42 31.44
C HIS A 85 19.94 21.26 30.34
N ALA A 86 20.38 22.51 30.16
CA ALA A 86 19.78 23.47 29.21
C ALA A 86 19.69 22.97 27.76
N ARG A 87 20.68 22.20 27.28
CA ARG A 87 20.62 21.59 25.94
C ARG A 87 19.47 20.57 25.82
N THR A 88 19.32 19.71 26.84
CA THR A 88 18.22 18.73 26.92
C THR A 88 16.87 19.44 27.03
N ALA A 89 16.78 20.51 27.83
CA ALA A 89 15.59 21.36 27.93
C ALA A 89 15.20 21.93 26.55
N LYS A 90 16.16 22.49 25.80
CA LYS A 90 15.91 23.01 24.44
C LYS A 90 15.37 21.92 23.49
N CYS A 91 15.96 20.72 23.50
CA CYS A 91 15.46 19.60 22.70
C CYS A 91 14.04 19.18 23.10
N TYR A 92 13.76 19.14 24.41
CA TYR A 92 12.42 18.85 24.94
C TYR A 92 11.38 19.88 24.49
N ILE A 93 11.69 21.18 24.60
CA ILE A 93 10.83 22.31 24.20
C ILE A 93 10.52 22.24 22.70
N LEU A 94 11.55 22.08 21.86
CA LEU A 94 11.38 21.97 20.40
C LEU A 94 10.51 20.76 20.03
N TYR A 95 10.70 19.62 20.70
CA TYR A 95 9.86 18.45 20.51
C TYR A 95 8.41 18.69 20.92
N ARG A 96 8.18 19.34 22.08
CA ARG A 96 6.84 19.75 22.56
C ARG A 96 6.14 20.66 21.54
N GLN A 97 6.82 21.70 21.06
CA GLN A 97 6.30 22.65 20.08
C GLN A 97 5.91 21.94 18.77
N LYS A 98 6.81 21.13 18.20
CA LYS A 98 6.53 20.35 16.99
C LYS A 98 5.31 19.43 17.17
N ARG A 99 5.17 18.81 18.34
CA ARG A 99 3.99 17.97 18.64
C ARG A 99 2.72 18.80 18.80
N ALA A 100 2.80 20.02 19.31
CA ALA A 100 1.66 20.95 19.37
C ALA A 100 1.21 21.39 17.97
N GLU A 101 2.14 21.72 17.08
CA GLU A 101 1.86 22.05 15.67
C GLU A 101 1.20 20.88 14.94
N ILE A 102 1.72 19.66 15.10
CA ILE A 102 1.11 18.45 14.52
C ILE A 102 -0.31 18.24 15.04
N ARG A 103 -0.56 18.45 16.34
CA ARG A 103 -1.91 18.34 16.91
C ARG A 103 -2.85 19.39 16.33
N LYS A 104 -2.40 20.64 16.23
CA LYS A 104 -3.18 21.73 15.60
C LYS A 104 -3.52 21.38 14.15
N ALA A 105 -2.53 20.90 13.39
CA ALA A 105 -2.72 20.46 12.01
C ALA A 105 -3.73 19.31 11.90
N LYS A 106 -3.69 18.32 12.80
CA LYS A 106 -4.68 17.23 12.84
C LYS A 106 -6.07 17.71 13.23
N SER A 107 -6.17 18.60 14.21
CA SER A 107 -7.44 19.20 14.64
C SER A 107 -8.11 19.98 13.50
N LEU A 108 -7.32 20.66 12.65
CA LEU A 108 -7.83 21.35 11.46
C LEU A 108 -8.41 20.38 10.42
N LEU A 109 -7.99 19.11 10.42
CA LEU A 109 -8.58 18.07 9.58
C LEU A 109 -9.89 17.50 10.16
N GLY A 110 -10.30 17.91 11.37
CA GLY A 110 -11.53 17.44 12.01
C GLY A 110 -11.53 15.96 12.37
N ILE A 111 -10.35 15.33 12.46
CA ILE A 111 -10.21 13.90 12.79
C ILE A 111 -9.65 13.72 14.19
N GLU A 112 -10.31 12.85 14.95
CA GLU A 112 -9.76 12.33 16.20
C GLU A 112 -8.65 11.30 15.91
N ASP A 113 -7.43 11.61 16.37
CA ASP A 113 -6.28 10.71 16.27
C ASP A 113 -6.17 9.81 17.52
N ASP A 114 -6.99 8.78 17.53
CA ASP A 114 -7.11 7.79 18.61
C ASP A 114 -6.00 6.72 18.61
N LEU A 115 -5.25 6.59 17.50
CA LEU A 115 -4.12 5.66 17.36
C LEU A 115 -2.74 6.34 17.37
N LYS A 116 -2.67 7.66 17.59
CA LYS A 116 -1.42 8.46 17.65
C LYS A 116 -0.57 8.38 16.37
N LEU A 117 -1.21 8.39 15.21
CA LEU A 117 -0.58 8.18 13.90
C LEU A 117 0.31 9.36 13.48
N SER A 118 1.06 9.21 12.39
CA SER A 118 1.77 10.35 11.80
C SER A 118 0.79 11.34 11.15
N LEU A 119 1.19 12.61 10.98
CA LEU A 119 0.38 13.59 10.25
C LEU A 119 0.10 13.12 8.82
N ASN A 120 1.09 12.51 8.17
CA ASN A 120 0.93 11.97 6.82
C ASN A 120 -0.11 10.83 6.78
N ALA A 121 -0.03 9.89 7.72
CA ALA A 121 -1.00 8.80 7.82
C ALA A 121 -2.43 9.32 8.02
N ILE A 122 -2.65 10.24 8.98
CA ILE A 122 -3.96 10.87 9.17
C ILE A 122 -4.42 11.61 7.92
N THR A 123 -3.53 12.33 7.24
CA THR A 123 -3.87 13.04 5.99
C THR A 123 -4.34 12.08 4.89
N VAL A 124 -3.65 10.95 4.73
CA VAL A 124 -3.99 9.92 3.74
C VAL A 124 -5.32 9.25 4.10
N LEU A 125 -5.48 8.87 5.38
CA LEU A 125 -6.72 8.26 5.88
C LEU A 125 -7.91 9.18 5.68
N HIS A 126 -7.79 10.46 6.07
CA HIS A 126 -8.80 11.49 5.83
C HIS A 126 -9.24 11.54 4.37
N ARG A 127 -8.27 11.65 3.46
CA ARG A 127 -8.55 11.90 2.04
C ARG A 127 -9.15 10.70 1.35
N ARG A 128 -8.82 9.47 1.77
CA ARG A 128 -9.08 8.27 0.95
C ARG A 128 -9.74 7.10 1.65
N TYR A 129 -9.59 6.94 2.96
CA TYR A 129 -9.96 5.69 3.64
C TYR A 129 -11.15 5.81 4.59
N LEU A 130 -11.21 6.89 5.37
CA LEU A 130 -12.26 7.04 6.37
C LEU A 130 -13.63 7.26 5.71
N ARG A 131 -14.65 6.61 6.27
CA ARG A 131 -16.04 6.75 5.79
C ARG A 131 -16.52 8.20 5.88
N ARG A 132 -17.38 8.53 4.92
CA ARG A 132 -18.04 9.82 4.81
C ARG A 132 -19.55 9.63 4.76
N ASP A 133 -20.29 10.61 5.26
CA ASP A 133 -21.73 10.73 5.06
C ASP A 133 -22.06 11.26 3.64
N GLU A 134 -23.34 11.49 3.37
CA GLU A 134 -23.86 11.95 2.08
C GLU A 134 -23.39 13.37 1.73
N GLU A 135 -23.17 14.20 2.76
CA GLU A 135 -22.60 15.54 2.67
C GLU A 135 -21.07 15.54 2.52
N GLY A 136 -20.44 14.37 2.56
CA GLY A 136 -19.01 14.18 2.37
C GLY A 136 -18.16 14.48 3.60
N LYS A 137 -18.74 14.67 4.79
CA LYS A 137 -18.02 14.84 6.05
C LYS A 137 -17.54 13.49 6.57
N VAL A 138 -16.33 13.45 7.14
CA VAL A 138 -15.77 12.22 7.73
C VAL A 138 -16.50 11.88 9.02
N ILE A 139 -16.99 10.64 9.12
CA ILE A 139 -17.80 10.12 10.24
C ILE A 139 -17.16 8.94 10.97
N GLU A 140 -15.90 8.64 10.65
CA GLU A 140 -15.20 7.46 11.15
C GLU A 140 -13.77 7.83 11.58
N THR A 141 -13.35 7.35 12.75
CA THR A 141 -11.97 7.49 13.23
C THR A 141 -11.07 6.35 12.70
N PRO A 142 -9.72 6.51 12.71
CA PRO A 142 -8.81 5.43 12.35
C PRO A 142 -9.04 4.13 13.13
N LYS A 143 -9.32 4.20 14.44
CA LYS A 143 -9.65 3.01 15.23
C LYS A 143 -10.95 2.35 14.77
N GLN A 144 -12.02 3.15 14.57
CA GLN A 144 -13.32 2.64 14.10
C GLN A 144 -13.22 1.98 12.72
N MET A 145 -12.38 2.53 11.83
CA MET A 145 -12.06 1.91 10.54
C MET A 145 -11.47 0.50 10.74
N PHE A 146 -10.48 0.34 11.62
CA PHE A 146 -9.90 -0.98 11.91
C PHE A 146 -10.89 -1.93 12.59
N GLU A 147 -11.71 -1.44 13.52
CA GLU A 147 -12.78 -2.24 14.16
C GLU A 147 -13.79 -2.74 13.12
N ARG A 148 -14.22 -1.86 12.19
CA ARG A 148 -15.10 -2.22 11.07
C ARG A 148 -14.49 -3.29 10.19
N VAL A 149 -13.23 -3.11 9.77
CA VAL A 149 -12.54 -4.06 8.89
C VAL A 149 -12.38 -5.41 9.58
N ALA A 150 -11.92 -5.44 10.83
CA ALA A 150 -11.72 -6.66 11.60
C ALA A 150 -13.04 -7.46 11.73
N LYS A 151 -14.11 -6.78 12.13
CA LYS A 151 -15.46 -7.39 12.24
C LYS A 151 -15.95 -7.93 10.90
N ALA A 152 -15.76 -7.18 9.82
CA ALA A 152 -16.20 -7.60 8.49
C ALA A 152 -15.45 -8.85 8.00
N VAL A 153 -14.13 -8.90 8.17
CA VAL A 153 -13.31 -10.05 7.77
C VAL A 153 -13.65 -11.27 8.63
N ALA A 154 -13.69 -11.12 9.96
CA ALA A 154 -14.05 -12.21 10.88
C ALA A 154 -15.48 -12.75 10.64
N SER A 155 -16.38 -11.96 10.04
CA SER A 155 -17.73 -12.44 9.72
C SER A 155 -17.76 -13.57 8.67
N ALA A 156 -16.69 -13.76 7.90
CA ALA A 156 -16.57 -14.86 6.94
C ALA A 156 -16.57 -16.24 7.63
N GLU A 157 -16.11 -16.31 8.89
CA GLU A 157 -16.05 -17.53 9.71
C GLU A 157 -17.41 -18.19 9.93
N LYS A 158 -18.50 -17.41 9.84
CA LYS A 158 -19.86 -17.95 9.88
C LYS A 158 -20.14 -19.01 8.81
N ARG A 159 -19.33 -19.03 7.73
CA ARG A 159 -19.43 -20.02 6.65
C ARG A 159 -18.78 -21.36 7.00
N PHE A 160 -18.00 -21.43 8.09
CA PHE A 160 -17.18 -22.60 8.46
C PHE A 160 -17.61 -23.22 9.81
N ASN A 161 -18.82 -22.94 10.29
CA ASN A 161 -19.35 -23.43 11.58
C ASN A 161 -18.55 -23.01 12.82
N THR A 162 -17.77 -21.93 12.73
CA THR A 162 -17.03 -21.32 13.84
C THR A 162 -18.01 -20.75 14.87
N SER A 163 -17.74 -20.96 16.17
CA SER A 163 -18.60 -20.45 17.25
C SER A 163 -18.59 -18.91 17.32
N PRO A 164 -19.65 -18.27 17.85
CA PRO A 164 -19.67 -16.82 18.06
C PRO A 164 -18.50 -16.31 18.92
N GLU A 165 -18.07 -17.11 19.89
CA GLU A 165 -16.95 -16.82 20.79
C GLU A 165 -15.62 -16.80 20.02
N GLU A 166 -15.30 -17.86 19.27
CA GLU A 166 -14.10 -17.92 18.41
C GLU A 166 -14.11 -16.81 17.35
N GLN A 167 -15.27 -16.51 16.76
CA GLN A 167 -15.41 -15.40 15.81
C GLN A 167 -15.04 -14.06 16.47
N LYS A 168 -15.41 -13.88 17.74
CA LYS A 168 -15.10 -12.66 18.50
C LYS A 168 -13.62 -12.57 18.85
N GLU A 169 -12.97 -13.68 19.14
CA GLU A 169 -11.53 -13.76 19.37
C GLU A 169 -10.75 -13.37 18.11
N LEU A 170 -11.13 -13.91 16.94
CA LEU A 170 -10.54 -13.54 15.65
C LEU A 170 -10.74 -12.06 15.30
N GLU A 171 -11.93 -11.50 15.55
CA GLU A 171 -12.19 -10.07 15.39
C GLU A 171 -11.21 -9.22 16.22
N GLN A 172 -10.97 -9.61 17.49
CA GLN A 172 -10.04 -8.90 18.38
C GLN A 172 -8.60 -9.04 17.90
N GLU A 173 -8.21 -10.22 17.43
CA GLU A 173 -6.87 -10.47 16.90
C GLU A 173 -6.59 -9.66 15.62
N PHE A 174 -7.52 -9.65 14.68
CA PHE A 174 -7.40 -8.84 13.46
C PHE A 174 -7.30 -7.35 13.76
N PHE A 175 -8.12 -6.86 14.69
CA PHE A 175 -8.03 -5.47 15.16
C PHE A 175 -6.67 -5.18 15.82
N ARG A 176 -6.18 -6.10 16.67
CA ARG A 176 -4.88 -5.99 17.33
C ARG A 176 -3.76 -5.86 16.29
N MET A 177 -3.68 -6.79 15.34
CA MET A 177 -2.63 -6.78 14.31
C MET A 177 -2.61 -5.51 13.46
N MET A 178 -3.79 -4.98 13.08
CA MET A 178 -3.88 -3.73 12.32
C MET A 178 -3.51 -2.51 13.17
N SER A 179 -4.00 -2.44 14.42
CA SER A 179 -3.75 -1.30 15.31
C SER A 179 -2.32 -1.24 15.84
N THR A 180 -1.62 -2.38 15.94
CA THR A 180 -0.18 -2.46 16.27
C THR A 180 0.73 -2.30 15.04
N PHE A 181 0.14 -2.28 13.84
CA PHE A 181 0.82 -2.25 12.55
C PHE A 181 1.70 -3.47 12.29
N GLU A 182 1.37 -4.63 12.86
CA GLU A 182 2.04 -5.90 12.55
C GLU A 182 1.66 -6.39 11.15
N PHE A 183 0.38 -6.23 10.80
CA PHE A 183 -0.14 -6.54 9.48
C PHE A 183 -1.16 -5.48 9.04
N LEU A 184 -1.16 -5.15 7.74
CA LEU A 184 -2.22 -4.36 7.12
C LEU A 184 -2.71 -5.04 5.86
N PRO A 185 -4.04 -5.21 5.69
CA PRO A 185 -4.59 -5.65 4.42
C PRO A 185 -4.46 -4.54 3.37
N ASN A 186 -4.68 -4.90 2.10
CA ASN A 186 -4.63 -3.95 1.00
C ASN A 186 -5.63 -2.77 1.15
N SER A 187 -5.42 -1.73 0.34
CA SER A 187 -6.26 -0.53 0.38
C SER A 187 -7.75 -0.81 0.15
N PRO A 188 -8.18 -1.61 -0.84
CA PRO A 188 -9.60 -1.92 -1.04
C PRO A 188 -10.24 -2.57 0.19
N THR A 189 -9.55 -3.47 0.89
CA THR A 189 -10.07 -4.07 2.13
C THR A 189 -10.30 -3.01 3.20
N LEU A 190 -9.32 -2.13 3.45
CA LEU A 190 -9.47 -1.04 4.43
C LEU A 190 -10.61 -0.08 4.07
N MET A 191 -10.76 0.25 2.79
CA MET A 191 -11.75 1.20 2.29
C MET A 191 -13.17 0.62 2.28
N ASN A 192 -13.33 -0.66 1.92
CA ASN A 192 -14.64 -1.21 1.51
C ASN A 192 -15.21 -2.23 2.50
N ALA A 193 -14.39 -2.96 3.27
CA ALA A 193 -14.88 -4.02 4.15
C ALA A 193 -15.87 -3.48 5.20
N GLY A 194 -17.04 -4.10 5.33
CA GLY A 194 -18.05 -3.69 6.31
C GLY A 194 -18.75 -2.35 6.02
N THR A 195 -18.60 -1.77 4.84
CA THR A 195 -19.27 -0.51 4.46
C THR A 195 -20.67 -0.70 3.87
N GLY A 196 -21.02 -1.92 3.44
CA GLY A 196 -22.28 -2.21 2.74
C GLY A 196 -22.31 -1.83 1.26
N THR A 197 -21.24 -1.21 0.73
CA THR A 197 -21.15 -0.71 -0.65
C THR A 197 -21.06 -1.79 -1.73
N LYS A 198 -20.86 -3.06 -1.35
CA LYS A 198 -20.60 -4.21 -2.25
C LYS A 198 -19.42 -4.02 -3.22
N LEU A 199 -18.55 -3.04 -2.97
CA LEU A 199 -17.31 -2.85 -3.72
C LEU A 199 -16.30 -3.95 -3.40
N SER A 200 -15.42 -4.24 -4.36
CA SER A 200 -14.39 -5.29 -4.25
C SER A 200 -13.43 -5.05 -3.07
N LEU A 201 -13.04 -6.13 -2.39
CA LEU A 201 -11.94 -6.15 -1.42
C LEU A 201 -10.59 -6.51 -2.07
N SER A 202 -10.63 -7.05 -3.29
CA SER A 202 -9.45 -7.37 -4.10
C SER A 202 -9.00 -6.15 -4.89
N ALA A 203 -7.69 -6.02 -5.10
CA ALA A 203 -7.10 -4.80 -5.68
C ALA A 203 -7.03 -4.80 -7.20
N CYS A 204 -6.73 -5.94 -7.80
CA CYS A 204 -6.46 -6.08 -9.22
C CYS A 204 -6.92 -7.44 -9.72
N PHE A 205 -7.07 -7.56 -11.03
CA PHE A 205 -7.54 -8.78 -11.69
C PHE A 205 -6.79 -9.00 -13.00
N VAL A 206 -6.71 -10.23 -13.48
CA VAL A 206 -6.26 -10.54 -14.84
C VAL A 206 -7.46 -10.95 -15.69
N LEU A 207 -7.56 -10.40 -16.89
CA LEU A 207 -8.64 -10.71 -17.83
C LEU A 207 -8.06 -11.26 -19.14
N PRO A 208 -8.67 -12.31 -19.72
CA PRO A 208 -8.22 -12.84 -21.00
C PRO A 208 -8.62 -11.89 -22.14
N VAL A 209 -7.82 -11.85 -23.21
CA VAL A 209 -8.13 -11.13 -24.44
C VAL A 209 -8.12 -12.11 -25.60
N GLU A 210 -9.31 -12.55 -26.01
CA GLU A 210 -9.46 -13.51 -27.12
C GLU A 210 -9.36 -12.83 -28.49
N ASP A 211 -8.89 -13.53 -29.52
CA ASP A 211 -8.74 -13.03 -30.91
C ASP A 211 -10.07 -12.95 -31.67
N SER A 212 -11.03 -12.21 -31.11
CA SER A 212 -12.33 -11.89 -31.70
C SER A 212 -12.81 -10.52 -31.22
N ILE A 213 -13.68 -9.87 -32.01
CA ILE A 213 -14.26 -8.57 -31.60
C ILE A 213 -15.10 -8.76 -30.33
N GLU A 214 -15.88 -9.83 -30.26
CA GLU A 214 -16.69 -10.16 -29.09
C GLU A 214 -15.82 -10.38 -27.85
N GLY A 215 -14.71 -11.11 -27.96
CA GLY A 215 -13.79 -11.36 -26.85
C GLY A 215 -13.06 -10.11 -26.40
N ILE A 216 -12.57 -9.29 -27.34
CA ILE A 216 -11.90 -8.02 -27.04
C ILE A 216 -12.86 -7.07 -26.28
N PHE A 217 -14.09 -6.89 -26.79
CA PHE A 217 -15.03 -5.96 -26.17
C PHE A 217 -15.65 -6.51 -24.87
N GLU A 218 -15.74 -7.83 -24.70
CA GLU A 218 -16.09 -8.42 -23.40
C GLU A 218 -14.99 -8.16 -22.36
N ALA A 219 -13.71 -8.23 -22.73
CA ALA A 219 -12.61 -7.84 -21.85
C ALA A 219 -12.65 -6.35 -21.50
N VAL A 220 -12.95 -5.46 -22.46
CA VAL A 220 -13.15 -4.02 -22.20
C VAL A 220 -14.32 -3.77 -21.26
N LYS A 221 -15.45 -4.46 -21.44
CA LYS A 221 -16.63 -4.38 -20.55
C LYS A 221 -16.28 -4.82 -19.14
N ASN A 222 -15.63 -5.97 -18.98
CA ASN A 222 -15.25 -6.50 -17.67
C ASN A 222 -14.23 -5.58 -16.98
N MET A 223 -13.26 -5.05 -17.73
CA MET A 223 -12.34 -4.02 -17.25
C MET A 223 -13.11 -2.81 -16.72
N ALA A 224 -14.10 -2.32 -17.46
CA ALA A 224 -14.84 -1.13 -17.07
C ALA A 224 -15.58 -1.31 -15.73
N ILE A 225 -16.20 -2.48 -15.52
CA ILE A 225 -16.86 -2.83 -14.26
C ILE A 225 -15.85 -2.92 -13.11
N ILE A 226 -14.69 -3.53 -13.33
CA ILE A 226 -13.63 -3.63 -12.32
C ILE A 226 -13.10 -2.24 -11.95
N HIS A 227 -12.83 -1.38 -12.93
CA HIS A 227 -12.33 -0.03 -12.73
C HIS A 227 -13.35 0.87 -12.04
N GLN A 228 -14.66 0.69 -12.30
CA GLN A 228 -15.73 1.36 -11.56
C GLN A 228 -15.63 1.08 -10.05
N SER A 229 -15.22 -0.13 -9.66
CA SER A 229 -14.97 -0.49 -8.26
C SER A 229 -13.61 -0.06 -7.70
N GLY A 230 -12.77 0.59 -8.52
CA GLY A 230 -11.42 1.03 -8.16
C GLY A 230 -10.35 -0.06 -8.29
N GLY A 231 -10.65 -1.16 -8.98
CA GLY A 231 -9.69 -2.23 -9.28
C GLY A 231 -8.79 -1.88 -10.46
N GLY A 232 -7.60 -2.47 -10.50
CA GLY A 232 -6.72 -2.47 -11.68
C GLY A 232 -6.83 -3.78 -12.48
N THR A 233 -6.33 -3.81 -13.70
CA THR A 233 -6.46 -4.97 -14.60
C THR A 233 -5.19 -5.30 -15.35
N GLY A 234 -4.92 -6.58 -15.58
CA GLY A 234 -3.83 -7.04 -16.43
C GLY A 234 -4.34 -7.83 -17.63
N PHE A 235 -3.63 -7.69 -18.75
CA PHE A 235 -3.99 -8.29 -20.02
C PHE A 235 -2.74 -8.81 -20.74
N ASP A 236 -2.85 -9.98 -21.33
CA ASP A 236 -1.93 -10.44 -22.37
C ASP A 236 -2.61 -10.29 -23.74
N PHE A 237 -1.97 -9.54 -24.64
CA PHE A 237 -2.44 -9.31 -26.00
C PHE A 237 -1.82 -10.26 -27.03
N SER A 238 -0.97 -11.20 -26.59
CA SER A 238 -0.22 -12.12 -27.46
C SER A 238 -1.07 -13.06 -28.32
N ARG A 239 -2.33 -13.28 -27.92
CA ARG A 239 -3.27 -14.11 -28.69
C ARG A 239 -3.84 -13.38 -29.91
N LEU A 240 -3.84 -12.05 -29.89
CA LEU A 240 -4.39 -11.25 -30.99
C LEU A 240 -3.55 -11.41 -32.24
N ARG A 241 -4.21 -11.52 -33.39
CA ARG A 241 -3.50 -11.56 -34.67
C ARG A 241 -2.73 -10.25 -34.94
N PRO A 242 -1.58 -10.31 -35.64
CA PRO A 242 -0.77 -9.13 -35.90
C PRO A 242 -1.43 -8.17 -36.88
N ALA A 243 -0.97 -6.92 -36.87
CA ALA A 243 -1.37 -5.92 -37.85
C ALA A 243 -1.10 -6.43 -39.28
N GLY A 244 -2.06 -6.21 -40.19
CA GLY A 244 -1.97 -6.69 -41.57
C GLY A 244 -2.46 -8.13 -41.81
N ASP A 245 -2.76 -8.92 -40.77
CA ASP A 245 -3.27 -10.30 -40.96
C ASP A 245 -4.71 -10.31 -41.52
N ILE A 246 -5.08 -11.38 -42.21
CA ILE A 246 -6.34 -11.49 -42.96
C ILE A 246 -7.55 -11.61 -42.02
N VAL A 247 -8.61 -10.83 -42.29
CA VAL A 247 -9.91 -10.94 -41.62
C VAL A 247 -10.95 -11.55 -42.56
N ARG A 248 -11.12 -12.88 -42.48
CA ARG A 248 -11.97 -13.67 -43.41
C ARG A 248 -13.40 -13.14 -43.61
N LYS A 249 -14.03 -12.58 -42.58
CA LYS A 249 -15.43 -12.11 -42.65
C LYS A 249 -15.59 -10.68 -43.20
N ALA A 250 -14.54 -9.87 -43.20
CA ALA A 250 -14.64 -8.44 -43.50
C ALA A 250 -13.86 -8.01 -44.76
N SER A 251 -13.23 -8.95 -45.48
CA SER A 251 -12.40 -8.68 -46.67
C SER A 251 -11.34 -7.58 -46.46
N GLY A 252 -10.86 -7.45 -45.22
CA GLY A 252 -9.90 -6.42 -44.79
C GLY A 252 -8.74 -7.01 -44.00
N VAL A 253 -7.85 -6.12 -43.55
CA VAL A 253 -6.67 -6.46 -42.73
C VAL A 253 -6.89 -6.10 -41.26
N ALA A 254 -6.26 -6.86 -40.36
CA ALA A 254 -6.30 -6.62 -38.93
C ALA A 254 -5.50 -5.37 -38.55
N SER A 255 -5.96 -4.63 -37.54
CA SER A 255 -5.27 -3.46 -36.99
C SER A 255 -4.19 -3.79 -35.96
N GLY A 256 -4.13 -5.05 -35.50
CA GLY A 256 -3.15 -5.56 -34.54
C GLY A 256 -3.44 -5.20 -33.07
N PRO A 257 -2.75 -5.86 -32.12
CA PRO A 257 -2.92 -5.66 -30.68
C PRO A 257 -2.80 -4.19 -30.22
N ILE A 258 -1.81 -3.46 -30.70
CA ILE A 258 -1.54 -2.07 -30.26
C ILE A 258 -2.74 -1.15 -30.56
N SER A 259 -3.41 -1.37 -31.70
CA SER A 259 -4.61 -0.60 -32.04
C SER A 259 -5.76 -0.87 -31.08
N PHE A 260 -5.96 -2.14 -30.68
CA PHE A 260 -7.00 -2.49 -29.71
C PHE A 260 -6.66 -2.01 -28.31
N MET A 261 -5.38 -2.04 -27.91
CA MET A 261 -4.95 -1.48 -26.63
C MET A 261 -5.34 0.00 -26.47
N LYS A 262 -5.39 0.78 -27.56
CA LYS A 262 -5.90 2.17 -27.51
C LYS A 262 -7.35 2.25 -27.04
N VAL A 263 -8.19 1.28 -27.39
CA VAL A 263 -9.59 1.20 -26.91
C VAL A 263 -9.62 1.03 -25.39
N PHE A 264 -8.83 0.10 -24.85
CA PHE A 264 -8.69 -0.09 -23.40
C PHE A 264 -8.16 1.19 -22.73
N ASN A 265 -7.15 1.82 -23.32
CA ASN A 265 -6.55 3.04 -22.80
C ASN A 265 -7.58 4.18 -22.70
N THR A 266 -8.35 4.42 -23.76
CA THR A 266 -9.38 5.45 -23.79
C THR A 266 -10.53 5.14 -22.84
N ALA A 267 -10.99 3.89 -22.79
CA ALA A 267 -12.04 3.48 -21.85
C ALA A 267 -11.62 3.74 -20.39
N THR A 268 -10.38 3.37 -20.02
CA THR A 268 -9.84 3.66 -18.69
C THR A 268 -9.76 5.17 -18.40
N GLU A 269 -9.40 6.00 -19.39
CA GLU A 269 -9.33 7.47 -19.20
C GLU A 269 -10.70 8.06 -18.82
N ILE A 270 -11.75 7.62 -19.49
CA ILE A 270 -13.11 8.09 -19.25
C ILE A 270 -13.60 7.67 -17.86
N ILE A 271 -13.34 6.42 -17.46
CA ILE A 271 -13.80 5.88 -16.16
C ILE A 271 -13.05 6.55 -14.99
N LYS A 272 -11.77 6.87 -15.16
CA LYS A 272 -10.96 7.57 -14.15
C LYS A 272 -11.58 8.87 -13.65
N GLN A 273 -12.36 9.57 -14.49
CA GLN A 273 -12.96 10.85 -14.16
C GLN A 273 -14.09 10.73 -13.11
N GLY A 274 -14.68 9.53 -12.91
CA GLY A 274 -15.81 9.31 -12.00
C GLY A 274 -15.48 8.61 -10.66
N GLY A 275 -14.26 8.09 -10.48
CA GLY A 275 -13.92 7.20 -9.35
C GLY A 275 -12.98 7.80 -8.29
N LYS A 276 -13.05 7.30 -7.04
CA LYS A 276 -12.10 7.66 -5.95
C LYS A 276 -10.65 7.20 -6.19
N ARG A 277 -10.45 6.18 -7.04
CA ARG A 277 -9.14 5.60 -7.38
C ARG A 277 -8.97 5.53 -8.89
N ARG A 278 -7.77 5.84 -9.37
CA ARG A 278 -7.40 5.67 -10.78
C ARG A 278 -7.21 4.19 -11.10
N GLY A 279 -8.00 3.64 -12.02
CA GLY A 279 -7.74 2.33 -12.61
C GLY A 279 -6.43 2.33 -13.41
N ALA A 280 -5.74 1.21 -13.49
CA ALA A 280 -4.50 1.08 -14.23
C ALA A 280 -4.48 -0.29 -14.93
N ASN A 281 -3.86 -0.34 -16.10
CA ASN A 281 -3.75 -1.55 -16.90
C ASN A 281 -2.31 -2.05 -16.94
N MET A 282 -2.10 -3.37 -16.88
CA MET A 282 -0.89 -4.01 -17.41
C MET A 282 -1.19 -4.50 -18.82
N GLY A 283 -0.31 -4.17 -19.76
CA GLY A 283 -0.36 -4.66 -21.13
C GLY A 283 0.88 -5.49 -21.42
N ILE A 284 0.67 -6.75 -21.78
CA ILE A 284 1.75 -7.70 -22.06
C ILE A 284 1.69 -8.14 -23.51
N LEU A 285 2.86 -8.30 -24.11
CA LEU A 285 3.04 -8.95 -25.40
C LEU A 285 4.27 -9.87 -25.34
N ARG A 286 4.12 -11.11 -25.80
CA ARG A 286 5.23 -12.06 -25.91
C ARG A 286 6.22 -11.61 -26.96
N VAL A 287 7.49 -11.88 -26.66
CA VAL A 287 8.63 -11.46 -27.48
C VAL A 287 8.64 -12.06 -28.89
N ASP A 288 7.94 -13.17 -29.12
CA ASP A 288 7.78 -13.81 -30.43
C ASP A 288 6.59 -13.29 -31.24
N HIS A 289 5.83 -12.32 -30.72
CA HIS A 289 4.73 -11.73 -31.47
C HIS A 289 5.26 -10.85 -32.63
N PRO A 290 4.66 -10.87 -33.84
CA PRO A 290 5.16 -10.10 -34.99
C PRO A 290 5.20 -8.58 -34.77
N ASP A 291 4.28 -8.06 -33.96
CA ASP A 291 4.18 -6.62 -33.64
C ASP A 291 5.05 -6.21 -32.44
N ILE A 292 6.00 -7.05 -31.99
CA ILE A 292 6.80 -6.79 -30.79
C ILE A 292 7.63 -5.49 -30.88
N LEU A 293 8.21 -5.19 -32.04
CA LEU A 293 9.03 -4.00 -32.21
C LEU A 293 8.19 -2.73 -32.03
N ASP A 294 7.01 -2.69 -32.65
CA ASP A 294 6.07 -1.59 -32.52
C ASP A 294 5.52 -1.46 -31.09
N PHE A 295 5.30 -2.60 -30.41
CA PHE A 295 4.85 -2.62 -29.02
C PHE A 295 5.89 -2.01 -28.08
N ILE A 296 7.18 -2.32 -28.27
CA ILE A 296 8.26 -1.76 -27.44
C ILE A 296 8.34 -0.23 -27.57
N VAL A 297 8.07 0.32 -28.76
CA VAL A 297 8.16 1.77 -29.01
C VAL A 297 6.80 2.50 -28.91
N CYS A 298 5.69 1.82 -28.63
CA CYS A 298 4.36 2.45 -28.70
C CYS A 298 4.13 3.57 -27.67
N LYS A 299 4.97 3.65 -26.63
CA LYS A 299 5.05 4.73 -25.63
C LYS A 299 6.23 5.67 -25.80
N GLU A 300 6.90 5.65 -26.95
CA GLU A 300 7.98 6.58 -27.23
C GLU A 300 7.51 8.05 -27.17
N THR A 301 6.33 8.32 -27.74
CA THR A 301 5.67 9.61 -27.60
C THR A 301 4.89 9.65 -26.29
N GLU A 302 5.29 10.54 -25.38
CA GLU A 302 4.55 10.77 -24.14
C GLU A 302 3.07 11.08 -24.42
N GLY A 303 2.18 10.54 -23.59
CA GLY A 303 0.74 10.76 -23.72
C GLY A 303 -0.04 9.68 -24.50
N SER A 304 0.63 8.80 -25.25
CA SER A 304 -0.06 7.86 -26.16
C SER A 304 -0.85 6.76 -25.45
N MET A 305 -0.31 6.22 -24.35
CA MET A 305 -0.84 5.06 -23.61
C MET A 305 -0.72 5.24 -22.09
N ASN A 306 -1.15 6.40 -21.57
CA ASN A 306 -1.01 6.80 -20.17
C ASN A 306 -1.64 5.84 -19.16
N ASN A 307 -2.57 4.99 -19.60
CA ASN A 307 -3.33 4.11 -18.72
C ASN A 307 -2.79 2.68 -18.67
N PHE A 308 -1.69 2.42 -19.38
CA PHE A 308 -0.99 1.14 -19.38
C PHE A 308 0.40 1.28 -18.77
N ASN A 309 0.76 0.31 -17.94
CA ASN A 309 2.13 -0.15 -17.78
C ASN A 309 2.37 -1.24 -18.83
N LEU A 310 3.51 -1.21 -19.52
CA LEU A 310 3.83 -2.20 -20.56
C LEU A 310 4.95 -3.13 -20.13
N SER A 311 4.81 -4.43 -20.42
CA SER A 311 5.86 -5.42 -20.22
C SER A 311 5.98 -6.38 -21.39
N VAL A 312 7.21 -6.75 -21.74
CA VAL A 312 7.46 -7.81 -22.72
C VAL A 312 7.56 -9.15 -22.00
N ALA A 313 6.77 -10.15 -22.42
CA ALA A 313 6.90 -11.52 -21.94
C ALA A 313 8.04 -12.24 -22.68
N LEU A 314 9.16 -12.40 -21.99
CA LEU A 314 10.37 -13.06 -22.47
C LEU A 314 10.33 -14.56 -22.22
N THR A 315 10.77 -15.32 -23.21
CA THR A 315 10.96 -16.77 -23.12
C THR A 315 12.42 -17.10 -22.90
N ASP A 316 12.71 -18.25 -22.31
CA ASP A 316 14.07 -18.76 -22.15
C ASP A 316 14.72 -18.95 -23.53
N LYS A 317 13.95 -19.41 -24.53
CA LYS A 317 14.41 -19.53 -25.92
C LYS A 317 14.92 -18.20 -26.49
N PHE A 318 14.23 -17.10 -26.19
CA PHE A 318 14.66 -15.77 -26.62
C PHE A 318 15.95 -15.35 -25.92
N MET A 319 16.03 -15.53 -24.60
CA MET A 319 17.23 -15.18 -23.82
C MET A 319 18.46 -15.97 -24.29
N ASP A 320 18.29 -17.26 -24.56
CA ASP A 320 19.30 -18.11 -25.19
C ASP A 320 19.79 -17.56 -26.54
N ALA A 321 18.86 -17.06 -27.37
CA ALA A 321 19.19 -16.46 -28.66
C ALA A 321 19.93 -15.12 -28.51
N VAL A 322 19.59 -14.32 -27.49
CA VAL A 322 20.30 -13.07 -27.15
C VAL A 322 21.75 -13.38 -26.78
N GLU A 323 21.97 -14.31 -25.85
CA GLU A 323 23.31 -14.69 -25.39
C GLU A 323 24.17 -15.19 -26.56
N LYS A 324 23.63 -16.13 -27.33
CA LYS A 324 24.31 -16.78 -28.47
C LYS A 324 24.38 -15.91 -29.73
N ASN A 325 23.88 -14.67 -29.68
CA ASN A 325 23.80 -13.74 -30.81
C ASN A 325 23.16 -14.36 -32.06
N LYS A 326 22.00 -15.01 -31.88
CA LYS A 326 21.25 -15.68 -32.94
C LYS A 326 20.06 -14.85 -33.39
N GLU A 327 19.57 -15.21 -34.57
CA GLU A 327 18.26 -14.79 -35.03
C GLU A 327 17.14 -15.48 -34.25
N PHE A 328 15.99 -14.81 -34.18
CA PHE A 328 14.79 -15.24 -33.49
C PHE A 328 13.57 -15.09 -34.41
N ASP A 329 12.72 -16.11 -34.43
CA ASP A 329 11.52 -16.15 -35.27
C ASP A 329 10.37 -15.42 -34.56
N LEU A 330 9.71 -14.52 -35.29
CA LEU A 330 8.42 -13.95 -34.90
C LEU A 330 7.30 -14.80 -35.50
N ILE A 331 6.38 -15.25 -34.66
CA ILE A 331 5.40 -16.30 -34.96
C ILE A 331 4.00 -15.68 -34.95
N ASN A 332 3.25 -15.85 -36.05
CA ASN A 332 1.85 -15.42 -36.06
C ASN A 332 1.01 -16.36 -35.16
N PRO A 333 0.36 -15.87 -34.08
CA PRO A 333 -0.32 -16.68 -33.08
C PRO A 333 -1.50 -17.49 -33.66
N ARG A 334 -2.13 -17.01 -34.73
CA ARG A 334 -3.25 -17.69 -35.40
C ARG A 334 -2.80 -18.87 -36.26
N THR A 335 -1.62 -18.75 -36.89
CA THR A 335 -1.13 -19.77 -37.84
C THR A 335 -0.07 -20.70 -37.26
N GLY A 336 0.60 -20.28 -36.18
CA GLY A 336 1.75 -20.98 -35.61
C GLY A 336 3.00 -20.95 -36.51
N LYS A 337 3.01 -20.13 -37.57
CA LYS A 337 4.11 -20.09 -38.55
C LYS A 337 5.00 -18.86 -38.34
N PRO A 338 6.33 -18.99 -38.53
CA PRO A 338 7.23 -17.86 -38.60
C PRO A 338 6.84 -16.91 -39.74
N VAL A 339 6.74 -15.61 -39.45
CA VAL A 339 6.45 -14.57 -40.45
C VAL A 339 7.64 -13.65 -40.70
N LYS A 340 8.53 -13.53 -39.72
CA LYS A 340 9.73 -12.69 -39.80
C LYS A 340 10.81 -13.27 -38.90
N ARG A 341 12.06 -13.04 -39.27
CA ARG A 341 13.23 -13.39 -38.46
C ARG A 341 14.04 -12.14 -38.16
N VAL A 342 14.48 -11.97 -36.92
CA VAL A 342 15.18 -10.76 -36.43
C VAL A 342 16.30 -11.17 -35.49
N MET A 343 17.43 -10.48 -35.49
CA MET A 343 18.48 -10.69 -34.49
C MET A 343 17.93 -10.48 -33.08
N ALA A 344 18.05 -11.49 -32.21
CA ALA A 344 17.49 -11.42 -30.85
C ALA A 344 18.05 -10.22 -30.06
N ARG A 345 19.36 -9.93 -30.25
CA ARG A 345 20.02 -8.76 -29.67
C ARG A 345 19.43 -7.42 -30.11
N ALA A 346 18.88 -7.34 -31.33
CA ALA A 346 18.24 -6.10 -31.78
C ALA A 346 16.95 -5.82 -31.00
N ILE A 347 16.12 -6.84 -30.78
CA ILE A 347 14.91 -6.73 -29.94
C ILE A 347 15.30 -6.39 -28.50
N TRP A 348 16.29 -7.09 -27.93
CA TRP A 348 16.77 -6.86 -26.57
C TRP A 348 17.33 -5.45 -26.36
N ASN A 349 18.16 -4.96 -27.29
CA ASN A 349 18.70 -3.61 -27.22
C ASN A 349 17.61 -2.56 -27.33
N LEU A 350 16.54 -2.81 -28.11
CA LEU A 350 15.40 -1.90 -28.22
C LEU A 350 14.62 -1.83 -26.90
N ILE A 351 14.38 -2.97 -26.24
CA ILE A 351 13.77 -3.01 -24.89
C ILE A 351 14.59 -2.18 -23.92
N ILE A 352 15.91 -2.41 -23.84
CA ILE A 352 16.81 -1.66 -22.94
C ILE A 352 16.77 -0.16 -23.26
N THR A 353 16.86 0.20 -24.54
CA THR A 353 16.89 1.60 -24.98
C THR A 353 15.62 2.32 -24.57
N MET A 354 14.45 1.70 -24.79
CA MET A 354 13.17 2.30 -24.40
C MET A 354 13.01 2.36 -22.88
N ALA A 355 13.34 1.28 -22.16
CA ALA A 355 13.29 1.25 -20.71
C ALA A 355 14.19 2.33 -20.08
N TRP A 356 15.36 2.60 -20.66
CA TRP A 356 16.23 3.70 -20.23
C TRP A 356 15.64 5.08 -20.58
N LYS A 357 14.99 5.21 -21.73
CA LYS A 357 14.40 6.46 -22.23
C LYS A 357 13.20 6.93 -21.42
N ASN A 358 12.26 6.04 -21.08
CA ASN A 358 10.99 6.42 -20.44
C ASN A 358 10.53 5.47 -19.31
N GLY A 359 11.33 4.49 -18.92
CA GLY A 359 10.99 3.52 -17.87
C GLY A 359 10.20 2.29 -18.35
N GLU A 360 9.92 2.17 -19.66
CA GLU A 360 9.10 1.10 -20.23
C GLU A 360 9.63 0.61 -21.59
N PRO A 361 9.32 -0.63 -22.03
CA PRO A 361 8.56 -1.64 -21.30
C PRO A 361 9.39 -2.32 -20.19
N GLY A 362 8.70 -2.82 -19.17
CA GLY A 362 9.24 -3.81 -18.25
C GLY A 362 9.42 -5.17 -18.94
N VAL A 363 9.88 -6.17 -18.18
CA VAL A 363 10.06 -7.53 -18.68
C VAL A 363 9.45 -8.54 -17.70
N LEU A 364 8.87 -9.60 -18.26
CA LEU A 364 8.35 -10.74 -17.51
C LEU A 364 8.98 -12.01 -18.07
N PHE A 365 9.62 -12.82 -17.23
CA PHE A 365 10.19 -14.10 -17.64
C PHE A 365 9.10 -15.18 -17.59
N ILE A 366 8.31 -15.28 -18.66
CA ILE A 366 7.06 -16.04 -18.67
C ILE A 366 7.26 -17.55 -18.46
N ASP A 367 8.39 -18.09 -18.93
CA ASP A 367 8.74 -19.49 -18.75
C ASP A 367 9.13 -19.77 -17.29
N THR A 368 9.80 -18.82 -16.62
CA THR A 368 10.10 -18.91 -15.18
C THR A 368 8.82 -18.85 -14.34
N ILE A 369 7.92 -17.91 -14.68
CA ILE A 369 6.61 -17.78 -14.03
C ILE A 369 5.85 -19.10 -14.12
N ASN A 370 5.78 -19.71 -15.30
CA ASN A 370 5.02 -20.95 -15.48
C ASN A 370 5.72 -22.19 -14.91
N ARG A 371 7.05 -22.24 -14.86
CA ARG A 371 7.77 -23.27 -14.09
C ARG A 371 7.44 -23.22 -12.60
N ALA A 372 7.23 -22.03 -12.06
CA ALA A 372 6.89 -21.81 -10.66
C ALA A 372 5.37 -21.74 -10.41
N ASN A 373 4.54 -21.99 -11.43
CA ASN A 373 3.09 -21.96 -11.30
C ASN A 373 2.64 -23.05 -10.31
N PRO A 374 1.98 -22.70 -9.19
CA PRO A 374 1.53 -23.68 -8.21
C PRO A 374 0.32 -24.50 -8.69
N THR A 375 -0.37 -24.07 -9.75
CA THR A 375 -1.60 -24.68 -10.27
C THR A 375 -1.54 -24.90 -11.80
N PRO A 376 -0.51 -25.61 -12.31
CA PRO A 376 -0.30 -25.76 -13.76
C PRO A 376 -1.46 -26.48 -14.46
N ASP A 377 -2.18 -27.36 -13.76
CA ASP A 377 -3.33 -28.09 -14.30
C ASP A 377 -4.55 -27.20 -14.55
N LEU A 378 -4.63 -26.03 -13.91
CA LEU A 378 -5.72 -25.07 -14.12
C LEU A 378 -5.51 -24.17 -15.35
N GLY A 379 -4.25 -24.01 -15.78
CA GLY A 379 -3.92 -23.21 -16.95
C GLY A 379 -2.51 -22.64 -16.92
N VAL A 380 -2.17 -21.98 -18.02
CA VAL A 380 -0.91 -21.25 -18.19
C VAL A 380 -1.13 -19.81 -17.76
N ILE A 381 -0.21 -19.28 -16.96
CA ILE A 381 -0.20 -17.87 -16.58
C ILE A 381 0.37 -17.07 -17.76
N GLU A 382 -0.44 -16.19 -18.31
CA GLU A 382 -0.09 -15.35 -19.48
C GLU A 382 0.13 -13.88 -19.10
N ALA A 383 -0.43 -13.44 -17.96
CA ALA A 383 -0.39 -12.05 -17.53
C ALA A 383 -0.14 -11.88 -16.03
N THR A 384 0.11 -10.63 -15.64
CA THR A 384 0.22 -10.20 -14.25
C THR A 384 -0.75 -9.06 -13.97
N ASN A 385 -0.95 -8.73 -12.71
CA ASN A 385 -1.58 -7.48 -12.30
C ASN A 385 -0.80 -6.22 -12.77
N PRO A 386 -1.39 -5.00 -12.67
CA PRO A 386 -0.76 -3.71 -13.05
C PRO A 386 0.64 -3.43 -12.51
N CYS A 387 0.98 -4.01 -11.36
CA CYS A 387 2.24 -3.75 -10.67
C CYS A 387 3.31 -4.82 -10.95
N GLY A 388 2.98 -5.90 -11.69
CA GLY A 388 3.94 -6.91 -12.14
C GLY A 388 4.35 -7.97 -11.11
N GLU A 389 3.84 -7.89 -9.88
CA GLU A 389 4.23 -8.73 -8.74
C GLU A 389 3.34 -9.95 -8.52
N GLN A 390 2.18 -10.01 -9.17
CA GLN A 390 1.25 -11.15 -9.10
C GLN A 390 0.95 -11.69 -10.49
N PRO A 391 1.63 -12.78 -10.90
CA PRO A 391 1.22 -13.60 -12.02
C PRO A 391 -0.08 -14.35 -11.66
N LEU A 392 -1.11 -14.22 -12.50
CA LEU A 392 -2.46 -14.68 -12.21
C LEU A 392 -3.08 -15.35 -13.44
N LEU A 393 -3.90 -16.36 -13.24
CA LEU A 393 -4.73 -16.95 -14.29
C LEU A 393 -5.88 -16.02 -14.68
N PRO A 394 -6.51 -16.22 -15.85
CA PRO A 394 -7.70 -15.48 -16.26
C PRO A 394 -8.79 -15.48 -15.19
N TYR A 395 -9.35 -14.29 -14.91
CA TYR A 395 -10.37 -14.02 -13.88
C TYR A 395 -9.94 -14.18 -12.42
N GLU A 396 -8.66 -14.45 -12.15
CA GLU A 396 -8.15 -14.41 -10.79
C GLU A 396 -8.00 -12.99 -10.25
N SER A 397 -8.02 -12.89 -8.92
CA SER A 397 -8.01 -11.64 -8.19
C SER A 397 -6.82 -11.55 -7.25
N CYS A 398 -6.31 -10.34 -7.13
CA CYS A 398 -5.17 -9.99 -6.31
C CYS A 398 -5.63 -9.61 -4.89
N ASN A 399 -5.59 -10.59 -3.98
CA ASN A 399 -5.93 -10.45 -2.56
C ASN A 399 -4.64 -10.26 -1.76
N LEU A 400 -4.38 -9.04 -1.30
CA LEU A 400 -3.08 -8.66 -0.75
C LEU A 400 -3.17 -8.21 0.71
N GLY A 401 -2.05 -8.37 1.40
CA GLY A 401 -1.76 -7.76 2.69
C GLY A 401 -0.25 -7.63 2.85
N SER A 402 0.18 -6.92 3.88
CA SER A 402 1.59 -6.64 4.11
C SER A 402 1.95 -6.80 5.58
N ILE A 403 3.02 -7.54 5.83
CA ILE A 403 3.64 -7.68 7.15
C ILE A 403 4.65 -6.55 7.34
N ASN A 404 4.62 -5.91 8.50
CA ASN A 404 5.60 -4.89 8.84
C ASN A 404 6.84 -5.52 9.47
N LEU A 405 7.87 -5.78 8.68
CA LEU A 405 9.10 -6.43 9.15
C LEU A 405 9.78 -5.68 10.31
N ASN A 406 9.62 -4.35 10.42
CA ASN A 406 10.15 -3.58 11.55
C ASN A 406 9.48 -3.92 12.89
N LYS A 407 8.30 -4.55 12.87
CA LYS A 407 7.60 -5.04 14.07
C LYS A 407 7.98 -6.46 14.46
N MET A 408 8.74 -7.13 13.59
CA MET A 408 9.22 -8.51 13.75
C MET A 408 10.71 -8.54 14.14
N VAL A 409 11.27 -7.41 14.58
CA VAL A 409 12.67 -7.31 15.01
C VAL A 409 12.71 -6.90 16.48
N SER A 410 13.41 -7.69 17.30
CA SER A 410 13.75 -7.37 18.69
C SER A 410 15.25 -7.51 18.89
N ASP A 411 15.87 -6.56 19.60
CA ASP A 411 17.30 -6.58 19.93
C ASP A 411 18.24 -6.81 18.73
N GLY A 412 17.86 -6.26 17.56
CA GLY A 412 18.63 -6.37 16.33
C GLY A 412 18.52 -7.73 15.62
N LYS A 413 17.65 -8.63 16.07
CA LYS A 413 17.37 -9.93 15.45
C LYS A 413 15.91 -10.05 15.03
N ILE A 414 15.66 -10.83 13.99
CA ILE A 414 14.29 -11.20 13.60
C ILE A 414 13.74 -12.15 14.66
N ASP A 415 12.54 -11.83 15.15
CA ASP A 415 11.70 -12.70 15.95
C ASP A 415 10.88 -13.56 14.99
N TRP A 416 11.24 -14.84 14.85
CA TRP A 416 10.60 -15.77 13.90
C TRP A 416 9.34 -16.45 14.47
N GLU A 417 9.15 -16.43 15.78
CA GLU A 417 7.95 -17.01 16.42
C GLU A 417 6.76 -16.05 16.32
N LYS A 418 7.05 -14.75 16.24
CA LYS A 418 6.09 -13.68 16.04
C LYS A 418 5.73 -13.50 14.57
#